data_AF-T0Z694-F1
#
_entry.id   AF-T0Z694-F1
#
_cell.length_a   1.000
_cell.length_b   1.000
_cell.length_c   1.000
_cell.angle_alpha   90.00
_cell.angle_beta   90.00
_cell.angle_gamma   90.00
#
_symmetry.space_group_name_H-M   'P 1'
#
loop_
_entity.id
_entity.type
_entity.pdbx_description
1 polymer ?
#
loop_
_entity_poly.entity_id
_entity_poly.type
_entity_poly.pdbx_seq_one_letter_code
_entity_poly.pdbx_strand_id
1 'polypeptide(L)' 'MPRIDPAHAPTRFGTGYPEPFDQTCRARQRWRLGDAASLSQFGVNLLRLPAGSWSSQRHWHETEDEFIYVL' A
#
# COMPACT_ATOMS: atom_id res chain seq x y z
N MET A 1 15.66 -15.88 -5.40
CA MET A 1 14.24 -15.63 -5.09
C MET A 1 13.44 -15.77 -6.37
N PRO A 2 12.31 -16.48 -6.38
CA PRO A 2 11.44 -16.51 -7.55
C PRO A 2 10.96 -15.09 -7.87
N ARG A 3 10.83 -14.79 -9.17
CA ARG A 3 10.30 -13.52 -9.64
C ARG A 3 8.87 -13.35 -9.12
N ILE A 4 8.57 -12.21 -8.49
CA ILE A 4 7.21 -11.85 -8.09
C ILE A 4 6.43 -11.46 -9.33
N ASP A 5 5.22 -12.02 -9.49
CA ASP A 5 4.25 -11.56 -10.48
C ASP A 5 3.22 -10.64 -9.81
N PRO A 6 3.29 -9.31 -10.03
CA PRO A 6 2.36 -8.37 -9.42
C PRO A 6 0.89 -8.63 -9.77
N ALA A 7 0.60 -9.24 -10.93
CA ALA A 7 -0.77 -9.51 -11.37
C ALA A 7 -1.49 -10.54 -10.47
N HIS A 8 -0.73 -11.41 -9.81
CA HIS A 8 -1.25 -12.44 -8.91
C HIS A 8 -1.07 -12.11 -7.42
N ALA A 9 -0.53 -10.93 -7.09
CA ALA A 9 -0.36 -10.52 -5.70
C ALA A 9 -1.70 -10.14 -5.04
N PRO A 10 -1.87 -10.36 -3.72
CA PRO A 10 -3.06 -9.93 -3.00
C PRO A 10 -3.32 -8.43 -3.22
N THR A 11 -4.50 -8.12 -3.75
CA THR A 11 -4.87 -6.76 -4.16
C THR A 11 -5.98 -6.21 -3.27
N ARG A 12 -5.86 -4.95 -2.87
CA ARG A 12 -6.88 -4.24 -2.09
C ARG A 12 -7.17 -2.87 -2.69
N PHE A 13 -8.44 -2.48 -2.69
CA PHE A 13 -8.91 -1.13 -3.02
C PHE A 13 -9.29 -0.37 -1.75
N GLY A 14 -9.02 0.93 -1.74
CA GLY A 14 -9.44 1.84 -0.68
C GLY A 14 -8.61 1.82 0.59
N THR A 15 -9.25 2.12 1.72
CA THR A 15 -8.59 2.36 3.01
C THR A 15 -9.35 1.75 4.18
N GLY A 16 -8.72 1.72 5.35
CA GLY A 16 -9.35 1.32 6.62
C GLY A 16 -9.70 2.51 7.52
N TYR A 17 -9.49 3.74 7.07
CA TYR A 17 -9.92 4.92 7.84
C TYR A 17 -11.45 4.94 7.96
N PRO A 18 -12.01 5.48 9.07
CA PRO A 18 -13.44 5.72 9.17
C PRO A 18 -13.85 6.95 8.36
N GLU A 19 -15.14 7.06 8.07
CA GLU A 19 -15.71 8.29 7.50
C GLU A 19 -15.55 9.48 8.49
N PRO A 20 -15.24 10.71 8.03
CA PRO A 20 -15.00 11.14 6.65
C PRO A 20 -13.54 11.02 6.17
N PHE A 21 -12.65 10.48 7.01
CA PHE A 21 -11.20 10.46 6.76
C PHE A 21 -10.76 9.45 5.69
N ASP A 22 -11.68 8.62 5.21
CA ASP A 22 -11.41 7.68 4.14
C ASP A 22 -11.48 8.31 2.75
N GLN A 23 -12.27 9.39 2.57
CA GLN A 23 -12.66 9.96 1.29
C GLN A 23 -11.49 10.12 0.29
N THR A 24 -10.40 10.78 0.68
CA THR A 24 -9.23 11.02 -0.20
C THR A 24 -8.40 9.78 -0.49
N CYS A 25 -8.55 8.72 0.30
CA CYS A 25 -7.82 7.46 0.17
C CYS A 25 -8.67 6.32 -0.43
N ARG A 26 -9.97 6.53 -0.70
CA ARG A 26 -10.90 5.48 -1.20
C ARG A 26 -10.52 4.92 -2.56
N ALA A 27 -9.91 5.73 -3.43
CA ALA A 27 -9.61 5.34 -4.81
C ALA A 27 -8.22 4.69 -4.98
N ARG A 28 -7.38 4.65 -3.93
CA ARG A 28 -6.05 4.02 -4.03
C ARG A 28 -6.18 2.50 -4.22
N GLN A 29 -5.26 1.94 -5.00
CA GLN A 29 -5.14 0.50 -5.20
C GLN A 29 -3.77 0.02 -4.71
N ARG A 30 -3.74 -1.13 -4.02
CA ARG A 30 -2.54 -1.70 -3.40
C ARG A 30 -2.36 -3.16 -3.77
N TRP A 31 -1.17 -3.53 -4.21
CA TRP A 31 -0.71 -4.92 -4.31
C TRP A 31 0.29 -5.20 -3.19
N ARG A 32 0.02 -6.24 -2.38
CA ARG A 32 0.88 -6.65 -1.26
C ARG A 32 1.95 -7.62 -1.76
N LEU A 33 3.00 -7.07 -2.37
CA LEU A 33 4.09 -7.85 -2.98
C LEU A 33 4.87 -8.67 -1.95
N GLY A 34 5.04 -8.16 -0.73
CA GLY A 34 5.70 -8.89 0.36
C GLY A 34 4.96 -10.17 0.72
N ASP A 35 3.63 -10.13 0.83
CA ASP A 35 2.80 -11.31 1.07
C ASP A 35 2.95 -12.33 -0.06
N ALA A 36 2.93 -11.88 -1.32
CA ALA A 36 3.13 -12.75 -2.49
C ALA A 36 4.51 -13.42 -2.50
N ALA A 37 5.50 -12.81 -1.84
CA ALA A 37 6.84 -13.33 -1.66
C ALA A 37 7.06 -14.04 -0.31
N SER A 38 6.02 -14.17 0.53
CA SER A 38 6.09 -14.74 1.88
C SER A 38 7.12 -14.06 2.79
N LEU A 39 7.31 -12.74 2.63
CA LEU A 39 8.13 -11.95 3.55
C LEU A 39 7.38 -11.73 4.87
N SER A 40 8.12 -11.80 5.99
CA SER A 40 7.55 -11.65 7.33
C SER A 40 8.17 -10.53 8.16
N GLN A 41 9.36 -10.03 7.78
CA GLN A 41 10.08 -9.00 8.55
C GLN A 41 9.66 -7.57 8.17
N PHE A 42 9.19 -7.36 6.94
CA PHE A 42 8.73 -6.07 6.46
C PHE A 42 7.70 -6.25 5.34
N GLY A 43 6.85 -5.23 5.16
CA GLY A 43 5.88 -5.17 4.07
C GLY A 43 6.49 -4.54 2.82
N VAL A 44 6.15 -5.08 1.65
CA VAL A 44 6.41 -4.42 0.35
C VAL A 44 5.08 -4.25 -0.36
N ASN A 45 4.73 -3.00 -0.68
CA ASN A 45 3.49 -2.67 -1.35
C ASN A 45 3.77 -1.90 -2.63
N LEU A 46 3.14 -2.29 -3.73
CA LEU A 46 3.00 -1.44 -4.90
C LEU A 46 1.67 -0.69 -4.77
N LEU A 47 1.73 0.64 -4.76
CA LEU A 47 0.54 1.48 -4.62
C LEU A 47 0.32 2.28 -5.90
N ARG A 48 -0.91 2.27 -6.41
CA ARG A 48 -1.34 3.18 -7.48
C ARG A 48 -2.32 4.20 -6.92
N LEU A 49 -2.01 5.47 -7.18
CA LEU A 49 -2.82 6.61 -6.81
C LEU A 49 -3.42 7.22 -8.08
N PRO A 50 -4.75 7.13 -8.27
CA PRO A 50 -5.43 7.94 -9.26
C PRO A 50 -5.25 9.44 -8.96
N ALA A 51 -5.48 10.30 -9.96
CA ALA A 51 -5.39 11.74 -9.79
C ALA A 51 -6.23 12.22 -8.58
N GLY A 52 -5.63 13.05 -7.72
CA GLY A 52 -6.26 13.56 -6.50
C GLY A 52 -6.32 12.59 -5.31
N SER A 53 -5.90 11.32 -5.48
CA SER A 53 -5.89 10.34 -4.39
C SER A 53 -4.68 10.48 -3.49
N TRP A 54 -4.85 10.17 -2.21
CA TRP A 54 -3.77 10.19 -1.22
C TRP A 54 -3.28 8.79 -0.89
N SER A 55 -1.98 8.67 -0.58
CA SER A 55 -1.37 7.42 -0.11
C SER A 55 -1.86 7.05 1.28
N SER A 56 -2.14 8.03 2.14
CA SER A 56 -2.63 7.89 3.52
C SER A 56 -3.15 9.24 4.04
N GLN A 57 -3.74 9.26 5.23
CA GLN A 57 -3.77 10.49 6.03
C GLN A 57 -2.34 10.84 6.45
N ARG A 58 -2.04 12.12 6.67
CA ARG A 58 -0.71 12.54 7.10
C ARG A 58 -0.42 11.98 8.51
N HIS A 59 0.66 11.22 8.65
CA HIS A 59 1.05 10.58 9.91
C HIS A 59 2.57 10.36 9.94
N TRP A 60 3.03 9.75 11.03
CA TRP A 60 4.38 9.25 11.24
C TRP A 60 4.29 7.95 12.05
N HIS A 61 5.34 7.14 11.98
CA HIS A 61 5.45 5.89 12.74
C HIS A 61 6.44 6.06 13.89
N GLU A 62 6.09 5.54 15.08
CA GLU A 62 6.97 5.54 16.26
C GLU A 62 7.96 4.39 16.24
N THR A 63 7.58 3.24 15.66
CA THR A 63 8.31 1.97 15.80
C THR A 63 8.65 1.30 14.48
N GLU A 64 8.24 1.87 13.35
CA GLU A 64 8.42 1.29 12.03
C GLU A 64 9.14 2.28 11.12
N ASP A 65 10.21 1.84 10.47
CA ASP A 65 10.80 2.58 9.37
C ASP A 65 9.92 2.44 8.12
N GLU A 66 9.84 3.51 7.32
CA GLU A 66 9.12 3.51 6.05
C GLU A 66 9.99 4.11 4.94
N PHE A 67 10.03 3.44 3.79
CA PHE A 67 10.75 3.89 2.61
C PHE A 67 9.84 3.88 1.38
N ILE A 68 9.92 4.96 0.58
CA ILE A 68 9.10 5.15 -0.61
C ILE A 68 10.00 5.37 -1.83
N TYR A 69 9.67 4.70 -2.93
CA TYR A 69 10.25 4.93 -4.24
C TYR A 69 9.14 5.16 -5.26
N VAL A 70 9.25 6.25 -6.03
CA VAL A 70 8.31 6.58 -7.11
C VAL A 70 8.79 5.94 -8.41
N LEU A 71 7.90 5.19 -9.06
CA LEU A 71 8.15 4.45 -10.30
C LEU A 71 7.73 5.23 -11.54
#